data_AF-Q0ARN6-F1
#
_entry.id   AF-Q0ARN6-F1
#
_cell.length_a   1.000
_cell.length_b   1.000
_cell.length_c   1.000
_cell.angle_alpha   90.00
_cell.angle_beta   90.00
_cell.angle_gamma   90.00
#
_symmetry.space_group_name_H-M   'P 1'
#
loop_
_entity.id
_entity.type
_entity.pdbx_description
1 polymer ?
#
loop_
_entity_poly.entity_id
_entity_poly.type
_entity_poly.pdbx_seq_one_letter_code
_entity_poly.pdbx_strand_id
1 'polypeptide(L)'
;MRLVGVVVVGLCASACASQNLVHFGGILNPVVPPGATLRCSEAHEHMTIVDRPTPDFPEELAYFMYINQSSGPREIHMLFDIGPDGTTSNIRYGADIEDLDHGATRDAVQPAARAIETWRYAWNDTAPARYATGCETRFDFAMRG
;
A
#
# COMPACT_ATOMS: atom_id res chain seq x y z
N MET A 1 14.29 54.06 31.66
CA MET A 1 15.54 53.30 31.42
C MET A 1 15.14 51.83 31.32
N ARG A 2 14.89 51.30 30.12
CA ARG A 2 15.81 50.54 29.24
C ARG A 2 16.40 49.27 29.88
N LEU A 3 15.96 48.12 29.36
CA LEU A 3 16.62 46.81 29.11
C LEU A 3 15.56 46.01 28.31
N VAL A 4 15.60 45.82 26.98
CA VAL A 4 16.51 44.99 26.15
C VAL A 4 16.80 43.67 26.88
N GLY A 5 16.36 42.48 26.50
CA GLY A 5 15.72 41.94 25.29
C GLY A 5 16.39 40.59 25.02
N VAL A 6 15.66 39.50 24.73
CA VAL A 6 16.19 38.31 24.01
C VAL A 6 15.04 37.61 23.28
N VAL A 7 15.24 37.46 21.98
CA VAL A 7 14.45 36.66 21.02
C VAL A 7 14.73 35.18 21.29
N VAL A 8 13.71 34.37 21.54
CA VAL A 8 13.80 32.92 21.38
C VAL A 8 13.21 32.57 20.03
N VAL A 9 14.12 32.33 19.09
CA VAL A 9 13.86 31.75 17.77
C VAL A 9 13.31 30.34 18.01
N GLY A 10 11.99 30.19 17.90
CA GLY A 10 11.36 28.88 17.84
C GLY A 10 11.72 28.23 16.51
N LEU A 11 12.77 27.40 16.51
CA LEU A 11 13.03 26.43 15.46
C LEU A 11 11.86 25.44 15.43
N CYS A 12 10.85 25.73 14.63
CA CYS A 12 9.97 24.68 14.13
C CYS A 12 10.80 23.81 13.21
N ALA A 13 11.38 22.77 13.78
CA ALA A 13 11.91 21.63 13.06
C ALA A 13 10.78 21.04 12.23
N SER A 14 10.68 21.44 10.96
CA SER A 14 10.05 20.63 9.93
C SER A 14 10.92 19.40 9.75
N ALA A 15 10.75 18.44 10.66
CA ALA A 15 11.32 17.13 10.56
C ALA A 15 10.83 16.52 9.24
N CYS A 16 11.80 16.24 8.39
CA CYS A 16 11.67 15.59 7.11
C CYS A 16 10.84 14.30 7.24
N ALA A 17 9.61 14.29 6.72
CA ALA A 17 9.00 13.04 6.30
C ALA A 17 9.53 12.77 4.89
N SER A 18 10.59 11.95 4.78
CA SER A 18 11.05 11.46 3.49
C SER A 18 9.88 10.77 2.79
N GLN A 19 9.33 11.46 1.80
CA GLN A 19 8.28 10.96 0.96
C GLN A 19 8.82 9.83 0.09
N ASN A 20 8.06 8.73 0.02
CA ASN A 20 8.05 7.78 -1.08
C ASN A 20 9.26 6.88 -1.26
N LEU A 21 9.46 5.92 -0.35
CA LEU A 21 9.99 4.60 -0.72
C LEU A 21 9.41 3.55 0.23
N VAL A 22 8.67 2.59 -0.31
CA VAL A 22 8.37 1.33 0.37
C VAL A 22 9.70 0.62 0.54
N HIS A 23 10.43 0.90 1.62
CA HIS A 23 11.61 0.12 1.97
C HIS A 23 11.12 -1.25 2.45
N PHE A 24 10.88 -2.13 1.46
CA PHE A 24 10.91 -3.58 1.51
C PHE A 24 10.38 -4.19 2.81
N GLY A 25 9.17 -3.77 3.20
CA GLY A 25 8.53 -4.04 4.50
C GLY A 25 7.79 -2.82 5.07
N GLY A 26 8.08 -1.62 4.56
CA GLY A 26 7.38 -0.39 4.90
C GLY A 26 5.94 -0.32 4.39
N ILE A 27 5.20 0.68 4.89
CA ILE A 27 3.82 0.96 4.52
C ILE A 27 3.78 2.17 3.58
N LEU A 28 3.20 2.03 2.40
CA LEU A 28 2.91 3.14 1.49
C LEU A 28 1.61 3.85 1.92
N ASN A 29 1.63 5.18 1.86
CA ASN A 29 0.49 6.04 2.24
C ASN A 29 -0.07 5.68 3.63
N PRO A 30 0.75 5.79 4.70
CA PRO A 30 0.32 5.43 6.04
C PRO A 30 -0.78 6.38 6.53
N VAL A 31 -1.88 5.80 7.00
CA VAL A 31 -3.04 6.49 7.55
C VAL A 31 -3.46 5.78 8.83
N VAL A 32 -3.71 6.54 9.90
CA VAL A 32 -4.27 5.99 11.14
C VAL A 32 -5.76 5.69 10.88
N PRO A 33 -6.22 4.43 10.97
CA PRO A 33 -7.62 4.12 10.76
C PRO A 33 -8.51 4.85 11.78
N PRO A 34 -9.69 5.35 11.38
CA PRO A 34 -10.64 5.97 12.30
C PRO A 34 -11.18 4.95 13.30
N GLY A 35 -11.81 5.41 14.39
CA GLY A 35 -12.36 4.51 15.41
C GLY A 35 -13.49 3.58 14.94
N ALA A 36 -14.13 3.90 13.81
CA ALA A 36 -15.14 3.08 13.17
C ALA A 36 -14.62 2.59 11.81
N THR A 37 -14.35 1.29 11.71
CA THR A 37 -13.91 0.61 10.49
C THR A 37 -14.75 -0.64 10.23
N LEU A 38 -14.65 -1.16 9.01
CA LEU A 38 -15.19 -2.44 8.61
C LEU A 38 -14.07 -3.37 8.20
N ARG A 39 -14.24 -4.67 8.38
CA ARG A 39 -13.33 -5.62 7.73
C ARG A 39 -13.57 -5.57 6.22
N CYS A 40 -12.53 -5.73 5.42
CA CYS A 40 -12.68 -5.68 3.97
C CYS A 40 -13.69 -6.70 3.43
N SER A 41 -13.78 -7.88 4.07
CA SER A 41 -14.80 -8.90 3.76
C SER A 41 -16.24 -8.41 3.95
N GLU A 42 -16.48 -7.54 4.94
CA GLU A 42 -17.79 -6.94 5.21
C GLU A 42 -18.05 -5.74 4.29
N ALA A 43 -17.01 -4.96 4.00
CA ALA A 43 -17.09 -3.80 3.12
C ALA A 43 -17.39 -4.16 1.65
N HIS A 44 -17.09 -5.40 1.23
CA HIS A 44 -17.26 -5.84 -0.15
C HIS A 44 -18.70 -5.67 -0.68
N GLU A 45 -19.71 -5.93 0.15
CA GLU A 45 -21.12 -5.77 -0.23
C GLU A 45 -21.55 -4.30 -0.38
N HIS A 46 -20.76 -3.38 0.18
CA HIS A 46 -21.03 -1.95 0.24
C HIS A 46 -20.22 -1.13 -0.76
N MET A 47 -19.48 -1.80 -1.65
CA MET A 47 -18.47 -1.15 -2.47
C MET A 47 -18.42 -1.74 -3.88
N THR A 48 -18.18 -0.89 -4.87
CA THR A 48 -17.87 -1.30 -6.24
C THR A 48 -16.45 -0.92 -6.60
N ILE A 49 -15.83 -1.74 -7.46
CA ILE A 49 -14.54 -1.41 -8.07
C ILE A 49 -14.80 -0.41 -9.20
N VAL A 50 -14.17 0.76 -9.13
CA VAL A 50 -14.23 1.79 -10.18
C VAL A 50 -13.06 1.60 -11.13
N ASP A 51 -11.86 1.48 -10.59
CA ASP A 51 -10.64 1.26 -11.37
C ASP A 51 -9.66 0.40 -10.58
N ARG A 52 -9.03 -0.57 -11.25
CA ARG A 52 -8.13 -1.53 -10.63
C ARG A 52 -7.09 -2.04 -11.63
N PRO A 53 -6.21 -1.16 -12.15
CA PRO A 53 -5.17 -1.58 -13.07
C PRO A 53 -4.29 -2.65 -12.45
N THR A 54 -3.84 -3.58 -13.29
CA THR A 54 -2.82 -4.55 -12.91
C THR A 54 -1.46 -3.87 -12.80
N PRO A 55 -0.56 -4.36 -11.94
CA PRO A 55 0.80 -3.87 -11.89
C PRO A 55 1.50 -4.05 -13.24
N ASP A 56 2.29 -3.05 -13.62
CA ASP A 56 3.23 -3.14 -14.74
C ASP A 56 4.54 -3.71 -14.21
N PHE A 57 4.65 -5.04 -14.24
CA PHE A 57 5.90 -5.72 -13.89
C PHE A 57 6.84 -5.68 -15.09
N PRO A 58 8.11 -5.26 -14.92
CA PRO A 58 9.11 -5.40 -15.97
C PRO A 58 9.15 -6.83 -16.49
N GLU A 59 9.21 -7.02 -17.82
CA GLU A 59 9.15 -8.33 -18.46
C GLU A 59 10.22 -9.29 -17.91
N GLU A 60 11.44 -8.78 -17.71
CA GLU A 60 12.55 -9.54 -17.12
C GLU A 60 12.26 -10.02 -15.70
N LEU A 61 11.59 -9.19 -14.89
CA LEU A 61 11.19 -9.54 -13.53
C LEU A 61 10.11 -10.62 -13.54
N ALA A 62 9.09 -10.45 -14.39
CA ALA A 62 8.02 -11.45 -14.53
C ALA A 62 8.58 -12.80 -15.00
N TYR A 63 9.51 -12.79 -15.96
CA TYR A 63 10.19 -13.99 -16.44
C TYR A 63 11.06 -14.65 -15.36
N PHE A 64 11.82 -13.85 -14.61
CA PHE A 64 12.66 -14.34 -13.52
C PHE A 64 11.82 -14.95 -12.39
N MET A 65 10.72 -14.31 -12.00
CA MET A 65 9.77 -14.82 -11.00
C MET A 65 9.14 -16.14 -11.47
N TYR A 66 8.76 -16.23 -12.75
CA TYR A 66 8.22 -17.46 -13.32
C TYR A 66 9.22 -18.63 -13.30
N ILE A 67 10.49 -18.40 -13.64
CA ILE A 67 11.52 -19.45 -13.63
C ILE A 67 11.87 -19.88 -12.20
N ASN A 68 11.94 -18.94 -11.26
CA ASN A 68 12.34 -19.21 -9.87
C ASN A 68 11.17 -19.60 -8.96
N GLN A 69 10.02 -19.94 -9.52
CA GLN A 69 8.81 -20.34 -8.78
C GLN A 69 8.94 -21.65 -7.96
N SER A 70 10.07 -22.35 -8.05
CA SER A 70 10.42 -23.52 -7.24
C SER A 70 11.19 -23.17 -5.97
N SER A 71 11.79 -21.98 -5.90
CA SER A 71 12.65 -21.50 -4.82
C SER A 71 12.19 -20.18 -4.20
N GLY A 72 11.15 -19.55 -4.74
CA GLY A 72 10.55 -18.32 -4.22
C GLY A 72 9.04 -18.26 -4.41
N PRO A 73 8.38 -17.19 -3.91
CA PRO A 73 6.93 -17.05 -3.96
C PRO A 73 6.44 -16.91 -5.42
N ARG A 74 5.35 -17.61 -5.73
CA ARG A 74 4.71 -17.60 -7.07
C ARG A 74 3.81 -16.38 -7.31
N GLU A 75 3.50 -15.68 -6.24
CA GLU A 75 2.60 -14.53 -6.21
C GLU A 75 3.16 -13.46 -5.27
N ILE A 76 2.84 -12.19 -5.54
CA ILE A 76 3.02 -11.13 -4.54
C ILE A 76 1.70 -10.94 -3.80
N HIS A 77 1.69 -11.26 -2.51
CA HIS A 77 0.58 -10.97 -1.60
C HIS A 77 0.73 -9.58 -1.00
N MET A 78 -0.29 -8.74 -1.17
CA MET A 78 -0.32 -7.38 -0.67
C MET A 78 -1.53 -7.16 0.22
N LEU A 79 -1.35 -6.36 1.27
CA LEU A 79 -2.39 -5.85 2.15
C LEU A 79 -2.57 -4.35 1.93
N PHE A 80 -3.79 -3.86 2.08
CA PHE A 80 -4.13 -2.44 1.98
C PHE A 80 -5.45 -2.14 2.70
N ASP A 81 -5.74 -0.86 2.89
CA ASP A 81 -6.99 -0.36 3.44
C ASP A 81 -7.67 0.56 2.42
N ILE A 82 -8.99 0.77 2.52
CA ILE A 82 -9.76 1.65 1.63
C ILE A 82 -10.43 2.74 2.45
N GLY A 83 -10.13 3.99 2.11
CA GLY A 83 -10.66 5.18 2.75
C GLY A 83 -12.10 5.51 2.38
N PRO A 84 -12.69 6.52 3.05
CA PRO A 84 -14.06 6.98 2.79
C PRO A 84 -14.22 7.60 1.40
N ASP A 85 -13.13 8.08 0.80
CA ASP A 85 -13.09 8.60 -0.57
C ASP A 85 -12.89 7.52 -1.64
N GLY A 86 -12.80 6.25 -1.22
CA GLY A 86 -12.58 5.12 -2.12
C GLY A 86 -11.14 4.99 -2.61
N THR A 87 -10.20 5.72 -2.03
CA THR A 87 -8.76 5.56 -2.31
C THR A 87 -8.13 4.54 -1.38
N THR A 88 -7.04 3.94 -1.82
CA THR A 88 -6.29 2.95 -1.02
C THR A 88 -5.23 3.63 -0.14
N SER A 89 -5.03 3.09 1.06
CA SER A 89 -3.99 3.51 2.00
C SER A 89 -3.38 2.29 2.70
N ASN A 90 -2.37 2.51 3.55
CA ASN A 90 -1.74 1.45 4.35
C ASN A 90 -1.23 0.24 3.54
N ILE A 91 -0.78 0.47 2.31
CA ILE A 91 -0.41 -0.59 1.36
C ILE A 91 0.93 -1.19 1.78
N ARG A 92 1.00 -2.51 1.91
CA ARG A 92 2.18 -3.23 2.41
C ARG A 92 2.24 -4.66 1.89
N TYR A 93 3.41 -5.28 2.00
CA TYR A 93 3.56 -6.70 1.74
C TYR A 93 2.78 -7.52 2.79
N GLY A 94 2.14 -8.60 2.34
CA GLY A 94 1.20 -9.39 3.15
C GLY A 94 1.69 -10.76 3.59
N ALA A 95 2.79 -11.25 3.01
CA ALA A 95 3.35 -12.56 3.34
C ALA A 95 4.53 -12.45 4.33
N ASP A 96 5.28 -13.55 4.50
CA ASP A 96 6.39 -13.63 5.44
C ASP A 96 7.52 -12.67 5.06
N ILE A 97 8.01 -11.90 6.02
CA ILE A 97 9.02 -10.88 5.76
C ILE A 97 10.33 -11.46 5.20
N GLU A 98 10.63 -12.72 5.51
CA GLU A 98 11.78 -13.47 5.00
C GLU A 98 11.75 -13.62 3.48
N ASP A 99 10.57 -13.60 2.85
CA ASP A 99 10.44 -13.64 1.39
C ASP A 99 11.07 -12.40 0.72
N LEU A 100 11.23 -11.30 1.45
CA LEU A 100 11.86 -10.07 0.96
C LEU A 100 13.39 -10.12 0.94
N ASP A 101 14.00 -11.18 1.49
CA ASP A 101 15.42 -11.48 1.29
C ASP A 101 15.71 -11.88 -0.17
N HIS A 102 14.68 -12.36 -0.89
CA HIS A 102 14.76 -12.58 -2.32
C HIS A 102 14.59 -11.27 -3.10
N GLY A 103 15.64 -10.88 -3.83
CA GLY A 103 15.67 -9.65 -4.62
C GLY A 103 14.51 -9.52 -5.60
N ALA A 104 14.06 -10.61 -6.21
CA ALA A 104 12.95 -10.58 -7.16
C ALA A 104 11.58 -10.33 -6.48
N THR A 105 11.30 -10.96 -5.33
CA THR A 105 10.12 -10.63 -4.52
C THR A 105 10.13 -9.15 -4.17
N ARG A 106 11.28 -8.69 -3.69
CA ARG A 106 11.50 -7.30 -3.27
C ARG A 106 11.25 -6.30 -4.40
N ASP A 107 11.77 -6.58 -5.59
CA ASP A 107 11.61 -5.74 -6.78
C ASP A 107 10.16 -5.77 -7.31
N ALA A 108 9.41 -6.85 -7.04
CA ALA A 108 8.01 -6.98 -7.42
C ALA A 108 7.03 -6.29 -6.45
N VAL A 109 7.39 -6.11 -5.17
CA VAL A 109 6.53 -5.39 -4.20
C VAL A 109 6.27 -3.95 -4.63
N GLN A 110 7.28 -3.26 -5.17
CA GLN A 110 7.15 -1.85 -5.57
C GLN A 110 6.11 -1.62 -6.69
N PRO A 111 6.18 -2.27 -7.86
CA PRO A 111 5.17 -2.12 -8.91
C PRO A 111 3.78 -2.57 -8.43
N ALA A 112 3.70 -3.61 -7.59
CA ALA A 112 2.45 -4.03 -6.97
C ALA A 112 1.84 -2.93 -6.08
N ALA A 113 2.63 -2.34 -5.19
CA ALA A 113 2.18 -1.24 -4.33
C ALA A 113 1.75 0.00 -5.13
N ARG A 114 2.49 0.33 -6.20
CA ARG A 114 2.16 1.45 -7.10
C ARG A 114 0.86 1.24 -7.86
N ALA A 115 0.59 0.01 -8.29
CA ALA A 115 -0.69 -0.31 -8.90
C ALA A 115 -1.83 -0.10 -7.90
N ILE A 116 -1.70 -0.66 -6.69
CA ILE A 116 -2.72 -0.54 -5.63
C ILE A 116 -2.98 0.93 -5.28
N GLU A 117 -1.95 1.76 -5.16
CA GLU A 117 -2.08 3.21 -4.90
C GLU A 117 -3.03 3.93 -5.88
N THR A 118 -3.13 3.45 -7.10
CA THR A 118 -4.01 4.01 -8.13
C THR A 118 -5.42 3.43 -8.13
N TRP A 119 -5.68 2.36 -7.36
CA TRP A 119 -6.99 1.73 -7.32
C TRP A 119 -8.04 2.67 -6.77
N ARG A 120 -9.25 2.58 -7.33
CA ARG A 120 -10.39 3.41 -6.96
C ARG A 120 -11.60 2.53 -6.75
N TYR A 121 -12.31 2.85 -5.68
CA TYR A 121 -13.53 2.19 -5.27
C TYR A 121 -14.63 3.24 -5.08
N ALA A 122 -15.89 2.81 -5.18
CA ALA A 122 -17.03 3.64 -4.85
C ALA A 122 -17.86 2.96 -3.78
N TRP A 123 -18.22 3.70 -2.74
CA TRP A 123 -19.17 3.25 -1.73
C TRP A 123 -20.59 3.35 -2.30
N ASN A 124 -21.35 2.26 -2.23
CA ASN A 124 -22.65 2.11 -2.87
C ASN A 124 -23.83 2.45 -1.95
N ASP A 125 -23.55 2.86 -0.71
CA ASP A 125 -24.57 3.22 0.27
C ASP A 125 -24.26 4.55 0.93
N THR A 126 -25.15 4.96 1.83
CA THR A 126 -25.16 6.29 2.44
C THR A 126 -24.63 6.31 3.88
N ALA A 127 -23.93 5.25 4.35
CA ALA A 127 -23.51 5.21 5.74
C ALA A 127 -22.29 6.13 6.02
N PRO A 128 -22.23 6.78 7.19
CA PRO A 128 -21.31 7.89 7.45
C PRO A 128 -19.87 7.51 7.84
N ALA A 129 -19.57 6.23 8.13
CA ALA A 129 -18.23 5.78 8.48
C ALA A 129 -17.81 4.63 7.57
N ARG A 130 -17.06 4.95 6.52
CA ARG A 130 -16.58 3.97 5.55
C ARG A 130 -15.06 3.98 5.52
N TYR A 131 -14.48 3.02 6.22
CA TYR A 131 -13.07 2.73 6.14
C TYR A 131 -12.93 1.21 6.22
N ALA A 132 -12.48 0.57 5.13
CA ALA A 132 -12.25 -0.86 5.10
C ALA A 132 -10.81 -1.15 5.49
N THR A 133 -10.61 -1.99 6.50
CA THR A 133 -9.28 -2.43 6.93
C THR A 133 -9.00 -3.87 6.49
N GLY A 134 -7.73 -4.15 6.20
CA GLY A 134 -7.24 -5.51 5.95
C GLY A 134 -7.77 -6.09 4.64
N CYS A 135 -7.83 -5.27 3.59
CA CYS A 135 -8.04 -5.78 2.24
C CYS A 135 -6.78 -6.50 1.76
N GLU A 136 -6.98 -7.53 0.93
CA GLU A 136 -5.90 -8.36 0.42
C GLU A 136 -5.99 -8.51 -1.10
N THR A 137 -4.84 -8.64 -1.76
CA THR A 137 -4.76 -9.03 -3.17
C THR A 137 -3.51 -9.84 -3.43
N ARG A 138 -3.54 -10.65 -4.47
CA ARG A 138 -2.42 -11.46 -4.95
C ARG A 138 -2.20 -11.20 -6.43
N PHE A 139 -0.93 -11.17 -6.84
CA PHE A 139 -0.54 -11.02 -8.24
C PHE A 139 0.29 -12.22 -8.64
N ASP A 140 -0.30 -13.10 -9.46
CA ASP A 140 0.34 -14.30 -9.97
C ASP A 140 1.26 -14.00 -11.15
N PHE A 141 2.45 -14.61 -11.15
CA PHE A 141 3.34 -14.64 -12.32
C PHE A 141 3.12 -15.91 -13.13
N ALA A 142 1.92 -16.08 -13.68
CA ALA A 142 1.62 -17.16 -14.61
C ALA A 142 1.88 -16.71 -16.06
N MET A 143 2.64 -17.49 -16.83
CA MET A 143 2.72 -17.29 -18.28
C MET A 143 1.33 -17.53 -18.89
N ARG A 144 0.71 -16.48 -19.42
CA ARG A 144 -0.46 -16.65 -20.29
C ARG A 144 0.05 -17.22 -21.62
N GLY A 145 -0.26 -18.49 -21.88
CA GLY A 145 -0.01 -19.16 -23.15
C GLY A 145 -0.88 -18.65 -24.27
#